data_AF-A0A7G8DE66-F1
#
_entry.id   AF-A0A7G8DE66-F1
#
_cell.length_a   1.000
_cell.length_b   1.000
_cell.length_c   1.000
_cell.angle_alpha   90.00
_cell.angle_beta   90.00
_cell.angle_gamma   90.00
#
_symmetry.space_group_name_H-M   'P 1'
#
loop_
_entity.id
_entity.type
_entity.pdbx_description
1 polymer ?
#
loop_
_entity_poly.entity_id
_entity_poly.type
_entity_poly.pdbx_seq_one_letter_code
_entity_poly.pdbx_strand_id
1 'polypeptide(L)'
;MATPAVASVDRNLLRQSLRLGLSILITCAIAQHFQRIAYLWYPLLAVNIVVDDQDENSLRAARGRILGTVSGGLVTFLVHSIMTGWIGILVSLLITIPLLRRFGWASGMSTAVTVSVMFLGIHSYSTLSWDYVFNRSIDTLVGIIVALVMGRLLWPKNRLARMQNLHEQLTDLLQTRIEAHSLALQGMGSPPPEIQPAVITNKLLELQRLINVELSLGPRHVQRLDRDHWRQCLSLWRCQQVRWLLVERLIERLHRDKGSEYLPALGRYLAERPAPRRRLDLNGCDEGLSLPQRIALEEQVTRFRRVLTCQQLLNAERAS
;
A
#
# COMPACT_ATOMS: atom_id res chain seq x y z
N MET A 1 9.84 29.88 20.82
CA MET A 1 8.70 29.18 21.45
C MET A 1 7.72 28.85 20.34
N ALA A 2 7.16 27.62 20.32
CA ALA A 2 6.52 26.89 19.21
C ALA A 2 7.52 26.18 18.26
N THR A 3 7.46 24.88 17.93
CA THR A 3 6.57 23.74 18.23
C THR A 3 7.30 22.44 17.84
N PRO A 4 7.10 21.29 18.51
CA PRO A 4 7.84 20.06 18.26
C PRO A 4 7.27 19.28 17.06
N ALA A 5 8.07 19.11 16.02
CA ALA A 5 7.74 18.38 14.79
C ALA A 5 8.03 16.86 14.86
N VAL A 6 8.05 16.23 16.05
CA VAL A 6 8.62 14.88 16.23
C VAL A 6 7.57 13.76 16.38
N ALA A 7 6.29 14.04 16.59
CA ALA A 7 5.37 13.00 17.09
C ALA A 7 4.69 12.09 16.05
N SER A 8 4.87 12.27 14.74
CA SER A 8 4.13 11.49 13.72
C SER A 8 4.91 10.32 13.11
N VAL A 9 6.21 10.19 13.39
CA VAL A 9 7.08 9.14 12.81
C VAL A 9 7.06 7.81 13.61
N ASP A 10 6.73 7.81 14.89
CA ASP A 10 7.05 6.63 15.71
C ASP A 10 5.97 5.55 15.82
N ARG A 11 4.69 5.80 15.54
CA ARG A 11 3.65 4.79 15.82
C ARG A 11 3.71 3.55 14.92
N ASN A 12 3.97 3.75 13.62
CA ASN A 12 4.06 2.65 12.68
C ASN A 12 5.38 1.88 12.83
N LEU A 13 6.48 2.59 13.05
CA LEU A 13 7.78 2.00 13.34
C LEU A 13 7.76 1.23 14.65
N LEU A 14 7.25 1.81 15.75
CA LEU A 14 7.09 1.11 17.03
C LEU A 14 6.24 -0.15 16.88
N ARG A 15 5.13 -0.08 16.14
CA ARG A 15 4.26 -1.23 15.89
C ARG A 15 4.97 -2.33 15.11
N GLN A 16 5.75 -1.97 14.09
CA GLN A 16 6.54 -2.93 13.30
C GLN A 16 7.67 -3.55 14.13
N SER A 17 8.41 -2.73 14.88
CA SER A 17 9.49 -3.17 15.76
C SER A 17 8.99 -4.08 16.88
N LEU A 18 7.88 -3.73 17.54
CA LEU A 18 7.29 -4.55 18.59
C LEU A 18 6.79 -5.89 18.03
N ARG A 19 6.18 -5.87 16.84
CA ARG A 19 5.72 -7.07 16.15
C ARG A 19 6.87 -8.00 15.79
N LEU A 20 7.97 -7.44 15.26
CA LEU A 20 9.17 -8.18 14.92
C LEU A 20 9.82 -8.77 16.18
N GLY A 21 10.01 -7.95 17.22
CA GLY A 21 10.57 -8.38 18.50
C GLY A 21 9.76 -9.49 19.16
N LEU A 22 8.43 -9.37 19.21
CA LEU A 22 7.58 -10.39 19.80
C LEU A 22 7.56 -11.69 18.99
N SER A 23 7.54 -11.59 17.66
CA SER A 23 7.61 -12.77 16.78
C SER A 23 8.92 -13.52 16.96
N ILE A 24 10.04 -12.79 17.09
CA ILE A 24 11.37 -13.34 17.37
C ILE A 24 11.41 -14.01 18.75
N LEU A 25 10.92 -13.33 19.80
CA LEU A 25 10.92 -13.83 21.17
C LEU A 25 10.14 -15.14 21.29
N ILE A 26 8.96 -15.22 20.68
CA ILE A 26 8.13 -16.42 20.70
C ILE A 26 8.76 -17.55 19.91
N THR A 27 9.39 -17.23 18.77
CA THR A 27 10.10 -18.24 17.97
C THR A 27 11.30 -18.81 18.73
N CYS A 28 12.04 -17.98 19.45
CA CYS A 28 13.10 -18.42 20.36
C CYS A 28 12.55 -19.29 21.49
N ALA A 29 11.43 -18.89 22.12
CA ALA A 29 10.80 -19.65 23.19
C ALA A 29 10.36 -21.05 22.73
N ILE A 30 9.77 -21.15 21.53
CA ILE A 30 9.38 -22.42 20.91
C ILE A 30 10.63 -23.27 20.60
N ALA A 31 11.64 -22.71 19.95
CA ALA A 31 12.85 -23.44 19.60
C ALA A 31 13.64 -23.95 20.83
N GLN A 32 13.64 -23.18 21.92
CA GLN A 32 14.23 -23.58 23.20
C GLN A 32 13.40 -24.70 23.86
N HIS A 33 12.07 -24.62 23.82
CA HIS A 33 11.17 -25.64 24.37
C HIS A 33 11.34 -27.00 23.67
N PHE A 34 11.54 -27.01 22.35
CA PHE A 34 11.76 -28.24 21.57
C PHE A 34 13.22 -28.72 21.52
N GLN A 35 14.13 -28.09 22.29
CA GLN A 35 15.58 -28.37 22.28
C GLN A 35 16.23 -28.38 20.89
N ARG A 36 15.67 -27.63 19.93
CA ARG A 36 16.20 -27.47 18.56
C ARG A 36 17.16 -26.28 18.42
N ILE A 37 17.87 -25.94 19.50
CA ILE A 37 18.72 -24.73 19.59
C ILE A 37 19.81 -24.73 18.50
N ALA A 38 20.30 -25.90 18.07
CA ALA A 38 21.25 -26.03 16.95
C ALA A 38 20.75 -25.44 15.62
N TYR A 39 19.43 -25.30 15.46
CA TYR A 39 18.78 -24.80 14.24
C TYR A 39 18.13 -23.42 14.42
N LEU A 40 18.30 -22.78 15.58
CA LEU A 40 17.64 -21.53 15.99
C LEU A 40 17.79 -20.38 14.98
N TRP A 41 18.92 -20.33 14.27
CA TRP A 41 19.18 -19.36 13.22
C TRP A 41 18.14 -19.39 12.09
N TYR A 42 17.59 -20.55 11.76
CA TYR A 42 16.71 -20.71 10.60
C TYR A 42 15.27 -20.24 10.83
N PRO A 43 14.61 -20.57 11.95
CA PRO A 43 13.35 -19.95 12.33
C PRO A 43 13.47 -18.44 12.51
N LEU A 44 14.58 -17.94 13.07
CA LEU A 44 14.84 -16.50 13.22
C LEU A 44 14.93 -15.78 11.88
N LEU A 45 15.70 -16.34 10.94
CA LEU A 45 15.82 -15.78 9.58
C LEU A 45 14.47 -15.83 8.85
N ALA A 46 13.71 -16.92 9.01
CA ALA A 46 12.36 -17.02 8.45
C ALA A 46 11.41 -15.97 9.03
N VAL A 47 11.41 -15.74 10.34
CA VAL A 47 10.58 -14.73 11.01
C VAL A 47 10.97 -13.33 10.59
N ASN A 48 12.27 -12.99 10.60
CA ASN A 48 12.76 -11.68 10.22
C ASN A 48 12.31 -11.35 8.77
N ILE A 49 12.59 -12.24 7.82
CA ILE A 49 12.23 -12.02 6.43
C ILE A 49 10.69 -12.05 6.24
N VAL A 50 9.91 -12.81 7.01
CA VAL A 50 8.44 -12.81 6.90
C VAL A 50 7.84 -11.54 7.48
N VAL A 51 8.35 -11.06 8.60
CA VAL A 51 7.86 -9.83 9.24
C VAL A 51 8.25 -8.60 8.41
N ASP A 52 9.43 -8.61 7.78
CA ASP A 52 9.90 -7.54 6.88
C ASP A 52 9.06 -7.51 5.57
N ASP A 53 8.71 -8.67 5.02
CA ASP A 53 7.90 -8.80 3.78
C ASP A 53 6.38 -8.83 4.03
N GLN A 54 5.93 -8.42 5.23
CA GLN A 54 4.51 -8.34 5.58
C GLN A 54 3.80 -7.12 4.96
N ASP A 55 4.17 -6.72 3.74
CA ASP A 55 3.39 -5.82 2.89
C ASP A 55 2.46 -6.62 1.97
N GLU A 56 1.27 -6.90 2.52
CA GLU A 56 0.04 -7.38 1.86
C GLU A 56 0.07 -8.69 1.05
N ASN A 57 1.24 -9.23 0.66
CA ASN A 57 1.40 -10.46 -0.12
C ASN A 57 1.89 -11.67 0.69
N SER A 58 1.89 -11.56 2.01
CA SER A 58 2.43 -12.55 2.98
C SER A 58 2.10 -14.02 2.69
N LEU A 59 0.94 -14.35 2.14
CA LEU A 59 0.59 -15.75 1.78
C LEU A 59 1.27 -16.25 0.51
N ARG A 60 1.39 -15.42 -0.53
CA ARG A 60 2.14 -15.77 -1.76
C ARG A 60 3.64 -15.79 -1.49
N ALA A 61 4.12 -14.86 -0.66
CA ALA A 61 5.50 -14.84 -0.19
C ALA A 61 5.84 -16.07 0.66
N ALA A 62 5.01 -16.40 1.65
CA ALA A 62 5.17 -17.59 2.48
C ALA A 62 5.18 -18.89 1.66
N ARG A 63 4.22 -19.05 0.72
CA ARG A 63 4.18 -20.20 -0.18
C ARG A 63 5.43 -20.28 -1.06
N GLY A 64 5.84 -19.17 -1.66
CA GLY A 64 7.06 -19.12 -2.47
C GLY A 64 8.31 -19.53 -1.70
N ARG A 65 8.39 -19.18 -0.42
CA ARG A 65 9.55 -19.52 0.44
C ARG A 65 9.58 -20.97 0.89
N ILE A 66 8.42 -21.55 1.20
CA ILE A 66 8.32 -22.99 1.47
C ILE A 66 8.78 -23.76 0.23
N LEU A 67 8.21 -23.40 -0.93
CA LEU A 67 8.54 -24.06 -2.20
C LEU A 67 10.00 -23.84 -2.61
N GLY A 68 10.55 -22.64 -2.41
CA GLY A 68 11.95 -22.31 -2.67
C GLY A 68 12.93 -23.02 -1.75
N THR A 69 12.58 -23.21 -0.48
CA THR A 69 13.42 -23.97 0.47
C THR A 69 13.43 -25.45 0.11
N VAL A 70 12.26 -26.02 -0.20
CA VAL A 70 12.14 -27.43 -0.61
C VAL A 70 12.83 -27.68 -1.95
N SER A 71 12.58 -26.85 -2.97
CA SER A 71 13.20 -27.01 -4.29
C SER A 71 14.70 -26.74 -4.26
N GLY A 72 15.14 -25.69 -3.55
CA GLY A 72 16.55 -25.34 -3.43
C GLY A 72 17.33 -26.39 -2.63
N GLY A 73 16.74 -26.95 -1.58
CA GLY A 73 17.31 -28.07 -0.84
C GLY A 73 17.42 -29.34 -1.70
N LEU A 74 16.37 -29.67 -2.46
CA LEU A 74 16.34 -30.86 -3.32
C LEU A 74 17.38 -30.79 -4.46
N VAL A 75 17.43 -29.67 -5.18
CA VAL A 75 18.38 -29.48 -6.29
C VAL A 75 19.82 -29.43 -5.77
N THR A 76 20.06 -28.73 -4.67
CA THR A 76 21.38 -28.66 -4.04
C THR A 76 21.87 -30.03 -3.59
N PHE A 77 20.98 -30.86 -3.04
CA PHE A 77 21.30 -32.23 -2.65
C PHE A 77 21.66 -33.11 -3.87
N LEU A 78 20.87 -33.07 -4.94
CA LEU A 78 21.14 -33.78 -6.19
C LEU A 78 22.50 -33.40 -6.79
N VAL A 79 22.82 -32.10 -6.79
CA VAL A 79 24.11 -31.61 -7.30
C VAL A 79 25.25 -32.00 -6.37
N HIS A 80 25.07 -31.92 -5.05
CA HIS A 80 26.09 -32.33 -4.07
C HIS A 80 26.47 -33.80 -4.19
N SER A 81 25.52 -34.67 -4.56
CA SER A 81 25.77 -36.10 -4.79
C SER A 81 26.74 -36.38 -5.97
N ILE A 82 26.94 -35.39 -6.85
CA ILE A 82 27.76 -35.53 -8.06
C ILE A 82 29.00 -34.63 -7.98
N MET A 83 28.86 -33.43 -7.41
CA MET A 83 29.89 -32.39 -7.38
C MET A 83 29.86 -31.60 -6.05
N THR A 84 31.01 -31.44 -5.43
CA THR A 84 31.17 -30.65 -4.18
C THR A 84 31.92 -29.33 -4.44
N GLY A 85 31.77 -28.37 -3.53
CA GLY A 85 32.45 -27.07 -3.59
C GLY A 85 31.77 -26.01 -4.47
N TRP A 86 32.51 -24.96 -4.82
CA TRP A 86 32.00 -23.75 -5.48
C TRP A 86 31.34 -24.01 -6.85
N ILE A 87 31.78 -25.04 -7.57
CA ILE A 87 31.21 -25.44 -8.86
C ILE A 87 29.81 -26.04 -8.66
N GLY A 88 29.59 -26.82 -7.60
CA GLY A 88 28.28 -27.34 -7.24
C GLY A 88 27.28 -26.24 -6.88
N ILE A 89 27.74 -25.15 -6.26
CA ILE A 89 26.91 -23.96 -5.99
C ILE A 89 26.41 -23.35 -7.30
N LEU A 90 27.33 -23.11 -8.24
CA LEU A 90 27.01 -22.52 -9.53
C LEU A 90 25.99 -23.36 -10.30
N VAL A 91 26.21 -24.67 -10.38
CA VAL A 91 25.32 -25.61 -11.08
C VAL A 91 23.94 -25.69 -10.40
N SER A 92 23.91 -25.77 -9.06
CA SER A 92 22.64 -25.78 -8.31
C SER A 92 21.81 -24.51 -8.56
N LEU A 93 22.46 -23.33 -8.59
CA LEU A 93 21.81 -22.06 -8.91
C LEU A 93 21.30 -22.00 -10.36
N LEU A 94 22.11 -22.48 -11.30
CA LEU A 94 21.77 -22.49 -12.72
C LEU A 94 20.56 -23.39 -13.04
N ILE A 95 20.28 -24.38 -12.19
CA ILE A 95 19.10 -25.24 -12.30
C ILE A 95 17.93 -24.65 -11.50
N THR A 96 18.16 -24.23 -10.27
CA THR A 96 17.11 -23.80 -9.33
C THR A 96 16.43 -22.50 -9.75
N ILE A 97 17.19 -21.51 -10.25
CA ILE A 97 16.68 -20.20 -10.66
C ILE A 97 15.69 -20.31 -11.85
N PRO A 98 16.03 -20.96 -12.98
CA PRO A 98 15.08 -21.10 -14.08
C PRO A 98 13.89 -22.00 -13.72
N LEU A 99 14.07 -23.00 -12.86
CA LEU A 99 12.98 -23.84 -12.36
C LEU A 99 11.95 -23.00 -11.59
N LEU A 100 12.41 -22.19 -10.63
CA LEU A 100 11.56 -21.29 -9.85
C LEU A 100 10.87 -20.23 -10.72
N ARG A 101 11.56 -19.72 -11.75
CA ARG A 101 10.97 -18.78 -12.73
C ARG A 101 9.90 -19.46 -13.58
N ARG A 102 10.13 -20.69 -14.03
CA ARG A 102 9.20 -21.49 -14.83
C ARG A 102 7.88 -21.76 -14.08
N PHE A 103 7.96 -22.04 -12.78
CA PHE A 103 6.79 -22.30 -11.94
C PHE A 103 6.13 -21.03 -11.37
N GLY A 104 6.64 -19.83 -11.68
CA GLY A 104 6.10 -18.57 -11.18
C GLY A 104 6.36 -18.34 -9.69
N TRP A 105 7.32 -19.04 -9.09
CA TRP A 105 7.69 -18.96 -7.67
C TRP A 105 8.87 -18.02 -7.43
N ALA A 106 8.90 -16.91 -8.17
CA ALA A 106 10.00 -15.94 -8.09
C ALA A 106 10.16 -15.34 -6.68
N SER A 107 9.10 -15.31 -5.87
CA SER A 107 9.15 -14.88 -4.46
C SER A 107 9.99 -15.79 -3.55
N GLY A 108 10.29 -17.02 -3.97
CA GLY A 108 11.16 -17.98 -3.28
C GLY A 108 12.62 -17.96 -3.74
N MET A 109 12.98 -17.08 -4.67
CA MET A 109 14.30 -17.13 -5.32
C MET A 109 15.44 -16.76 -4.38
N SER A 110 15.30 -15.71 -3.56
CA SER A 110 16.36 -15.35 -2.60
C SER A 110 16.58 -16.45 -1.57
N THR A 111 15.50 -17.07 -1.09
CA THR A 111 15.57 -18.16 -0.11
C THR A 111 16.22 -19.41 -0.71
N ALA A 112 15.86 -19.78 -1.94
CA ALA A 112 16.50 -20.90 -2.63
C ALA A 112 18.00 -20.68 -2.88
N VAL A 113 18.40 -19.45 -3.24
CA VAL A 113 19.80 -19.06 -3.43
C VAL A 113 20.57 -19.12 -2.11
N THR A 114 20.05 -18.50 -1.05
CA THR A 114 20.68 -18.51 0.28
C THR A 114 20.83 -19.94 0.82
N VAL A 115 19.81 -20.79 0.63
CA VAL A 115 19.88 -22.21 0.99
C VAL A 115 20.98 -22.91 0.19
N SER A 116 21.01 -22.75 -1.13
CA SER A 116 22.01 -23.40 -1.99
C SER A 116 23.46 -23.02 -1.62
N VAL A 117 23.70 -21.72 -1.37
CA VAL A 117 25.01 -21.19 -0.98
C VAL A 117 25.41 -21.66 0.42
N MET A 118 24.49 -21.65 1.39
CA MET A 118 24.78 -22.15 2.74
C MET A 118 25.10 -23.65 2.75
N PHE A 119 24.36 -24.44 1.97
CA PHE A 119 24.48 -25.90 1.94
C PHE A 119 25.80 -26.38 1.31
N LEU A 120 26.29 -25.69 0.28
CA LEU A 120 27.49 -26.09 -0.47
C LEU A 120 28.73 -25.24 -0.15
N GLY A 121 28.57 -24.09 0.52
CA GLY A 121 29.65 -23.16 0.85
C GLY A 121 30.32 -23.40 2.21
N ILE A 122 29.70 -24.15 3.13
CA ILE A 122 30.25 -24.42 4.46
C ILE A 122 30.83 -25.84 4.50
N HIS A 123 32.16 -25.94 4.53
CA HIS A 123 32.92 -27.20 4.42
C HIS A 123 32.67 -28.20 5.58
N SER A 124 32.13 -27.75 6.72
CA SER A 124 31.86 -28.60 7.90
C SER A 124 30.53 -29.37 7.88
N TYR A 125 29.63 -29.16 6.91
CA TYR A 125 28.38 -29.93 6.79
C TYR A 125 28.55 -31.15 5.86
N SER A 126 29.68 -31.86 5.97
CA SER A 126 30.05 -33.02 5.13
C SER A 126 29.20 -34.28 5.36
N THR A 127 28.14 -34.21 6.18
CA THR A 127 27.16 -35.28 6.38
C THR A 127 25.76 -34.78 6.09
N LEU A 128 25.50 -34.55 4.79
CA LEU A 128 24.20 -34.13 4.31
C LEU A 128 23.22 -35.33 4.35
N SER A 129 22.58 -35.55 5.50
CA SER A 129 21.55 -36.59 5.67
C SER A 129 20.16 -36.06 5.28
N TRP A 130 19.29 -36.99 4.86
CA TRP A 130 17.88 -36.70 4.56
C TRP A 130 17.18 -36.04 5.77
N ASP A 131 17.59 -36.43 6.97
CA ASP A 131 17.13 -35.85 8.24
C ASP A 131 17.45 -34.36 8.35
N TYR A 132 18.59 -33.90 7.85
CA TYR A 132 18.97 -32.49 7.94
C TYR A 132 18.11 -31.61 7.02
N VAL A 133 17.90 -32.02 5.76
CA VAL A 133 17.05 -31.29 4.79
C VAL A 133 15.59 -31.28 5.24
N PHE A 134 15.12 -32.40 5.79
CA PHE A 134 13.76 -32.53 6.32
C PHE A 134 13.57 -31.65 7.58
N ASN A 135 14.50 -31.71 8.53
CA ASN A 135 14.45 -30.87 9.72
C ASN A 135 14.52 -29.37 9.38
N ARG A 136 15.34 -28.99 8.40
CA ARG A 136 15.42 -27.61 7.88
C ARG A 136 14.09 -27.14 7.29
N SER A 137 13.41 -28.00 6.53
CA SER A 137 12.13 -27.68 5.89
C SER A 137 11.01 -27.55 6.94
N ILE A 138 11.04 -28.38 7.98
CA ILE A 138 10.13 -28.27 9.12
C ILE A 138 10.39 -26.99 9.90
N ASP A 139 11.65 -26.65 10.19
CA ASP A 139 11.98 -25.47 10.99
C ASP A 139 11.61 -24.16 10.29
N THR A 140 11.80 -24.09 8.96
CA THR A 140 11.32 -22.93 8.18
C THR A 140 9.80 -22.88 8.11
N LEU A 141 9.12 -24.03 8.01
CA LEU A 141 7.66 -24.10 8.05
C LEU A 141 7.11 -23.62 9.40
N VAL A 142 7.70 -24.08 10.52
CA VAL A 142 7.34 -23.66 11.88
C VAL A 142 7.56 -22.15 12.04
N GLY A 143 8.71 -21.62 11.62
CA GLY A 143 8.97 -20.17 11.67
C GLY A 143 7.96 -19.34 10.87
N ILE A 144 7.58 -19.81 9.67
CA ILE A 144 6.54 -19.17 8.84
C ILE A 144 5.17 -19.23 9.51
N ILE A 145 4.78 -20.39 10.07
CA ILE A 145 3.50 -20.55 10.75
C ILE A 145 3.42 -19.63 11.97
N VAL A 146 4.45 -19.60 12.82
CA VAL A 146 4.51 -18.73 13.99
C VAL A 146 4.42 -17.26 13.58
N ALA A 147 5.18 -16.83 12.57
CA ALA A 147 5.14 -15.45 12.07
C ALA A 147 3.76 -15.07 11.48
N LEU A 148 3.09 -16.01 10.79
CA LEU A 148 1.74 -15.80 10.25
C LEU A 148 0.69 -15.75 11.35
N VAL A 149 0.74 -16.66 12.32
CA VAL A 149 -0.19 -16.73 13.46
C VAL A 149 -0.05 -15.47 14.31
N MET A 150 1.17 -15.11 14.72
CA MET A 150 1.41 -13.89 15.50
C MET A 150 1.04 -12.64 14.71
N GLY A 151 1.35 -12.62 13.42
CA GLY A 151 0.94 -11.55 12.53
C GLY A 151 -0.56 -11.36 12.43
N ARG A 152 -1.33 -12.45 12.43
CA ARG A 152 -2.79 -12.42 12.31
C ARG A 152 -3.49 -12.17 13.64
N LEU A 153 -2.98 -12.73 14.74
CA LEU A 153 -3.58 -12.63 16.08
C LEU A 153 -3.33 -11.25 16.70
N LEU A 154 -2.12 -10.71 16.57
CA LEU A 154 -1.74 -9.44 17.18
C LEU A 154 -2.17 -8.25 16.33
N TRP A 155 -2.19 -8.40 15.01
CA TRP A 155 -2.58 -7.34 14.07
C TRP A 155 -3.39 -7.85 12.89
N PRO A 156 -4.69 -8.14 13.09
CA PRO A 156 -5.59 -8.44 11.99
C PRO A 156 -5.56 -7.29 10.99
N LYS A 157 -5.07 -7.57 9.78
CA LYS A 157 -5.05 -6.61 8.67
C LYS A 157 -6.48 -6.41 8.18
N ASN A 158 -7.18 -5.44 8.77
CA ASN A 158 -8.50 -5.06 8.32
C ASN A 158 -8.36 -4.14 7.10
N ARG A 159 -8.15 -4.74 5.93
CA ARG A 159 -7.93 -4.02 4.66
C ARG A 159 -9.12 -3.13 4.30
N LEU A 160 -10.33 -3.57 4.61
CA LEU A 160 -11.55 -2.78 4.44
C LEU A 160 -11.51 -1.51 5.29
N ALA A 161 -11.13 -1.62 6.57
CA ALA A 161 -10.97 -0.44 7.43
C ALA A 161 -9.87 0.49 6.91
N ARG A 162 -8.78 -0.05 6.34
CA ARG A 162 -7.74 0.76 5.69
C ARG A 162 -8.26 1.49 4.45
N MET A 163 -9.07 0.83 3.61
CA MET A 163 -9.73 1.46 2.46
C MET A 163 -10.67 2.59 2.91
N GLN A 164 -11.46 2.36 3.97
CA GLN A 164 -12.34 3.37 4.57
C GLN A 164 -11.55 4.57 5.07
N ASN A 165 -10.48 4.34 5.83
CA ASN A 165 -9.64 5.40 6.35
C ASN A 165 -8.97 6.22 5.21
N LEU A 166 -8.47 5.56 4.16
CA LEU A 166 -7.94 6.26 2.99
C LEU A 166 -9.00 7.11 2.27
N HIS A 167 -10.22 6.58 2.17
CA HIS A 167 -11.35 7.30 1.59
C HIS A 167 -11.75 8.54 2.43
N GLU A 168 -11.79 8.40 3.76
CA GLU A 168 -12.05 9.50 4.68
C GLU A 168 -10.97 10.57 4.58
N GLN A 169 -9.68 10.18 4.59
CA GLN A 169 -8.57 11.13 4.42
C GLN A 169 -8.63 11.89 3.09
N LEU A 170 -9.01 11.24 1.99
CA LEU A 170 -9.15 11.91 0.70
C LEU A 170 -10.34 12.88 0.69
N THR A 171 -11.45 12.48 1.32
CA THR A 171 -12.66 13.30 1.45
C THR A 171 -12.38 14.53 2.31
N ASP A 172 -11.73 14.37 3.44
CA ASP A 172 -11.34 15.44 4.36
C ASP A 172 -10.41 16.43 3.67
N LEU A 173 -9.32 15.94 3.03
CA LEU A 173 -8.38 16.79 2.28
C LEU A 173 -9.10 17.63 1.21
N LEU A 174 -10.01 17.00 0.46
CA LEU A 174 -10.80 17.69 -0.55
C LEU A 174 -11.71 18.77 0.07
N GLN A 175 -12.42 18.44 1.15
CA GLN A 175 -13.35 19.36 1.79
C GLN A 175 -12.63 20.57 2.40
N THR A 176 -11.54 20.34 3.15
CA THR A 176 -10.72 21.42 3.71
C THR A 176 -10.17 22.33 2.61
N ARG A 177 -9.77 21.76 1.47
CA ARG A 177 -9.26 22.54 0.32
C ARG A 177 -10.34 23.39 -0.34
N ILE A 178 -11.52 22.82 -0.58
CA ILE A 178 -12.66 23.57 -1.14
C ILE A 178 -13.05 24.71 -0.20
N GLU A 179 -13.10 24.46 1.10
CA GLU A 179 -13.40 25.48 2.11
C GLU A 179 -12.36 26.61 2.11
N ALA A 180 -11.06 26.27 2.12
CA ALA A 180 -9.99 27.26 2.08
C ALA A 180 -10.06 28.14 0.83
N HIS A 181 -10.25 27.55 -0.35
CA HIS A 181 -10.45 28.30 -1.60
C HIS A 181 -11.71 29.16 -1.56
N SER A 182 -12.81 28.65 -0.99
CA SER A 182 -14.06 29.41 -0.89
C SER A 182 -13.92 30.66 -0.02
N LEU A 183 -13.14 30.57 1.07
CA LEU A 183 -12.88 31.68 1.98
C LEU A 183 -11.91 32.70 1.36
N ALA A 184 -10.84 32.22 0.72
CA ALA A 184 -9.87 33.07 0.02
C ALA A 184 -10.54 33.88 -1.10
N LEU A 185 -11.39 33.23 -1.91
CA LEU A 185 -12.13 33.90 -2.99
C LEU A 185 -13.19 34.89 -2.48
N GLN A 186 -13.63 34.78 -1.22
CA GLN A 186 -14.53 35.74 -0.58
C GLN A 186 -13.78 36.86 0.18
N GLY A 187 -12.44 36.84 0.19
CA GLY A 187 -11.63 37.79 0.95
C GLY A 187 -11.62 37.57 2.46
N MET A 188 -12.10 36.42 2.93
CA MET A 188 -12.16 36.04 4.34
C MET A 188 -10.99 35.14 4.78
N GLY A 189 -9.92 35.03 3.99
CA GLY A 189 -8.77 34.20 4.32
C GLY A 189 -7.63 34.30 3.29
N SER A 190 -6.50 33.66 3.60
CA SER A 190 -5.38 33.54 2.67
C SER A 190 -5.57 32.36 1.71
N PRO A 191 -5.09 32.47 0.45
CA PRO A 191 -5.12 31.35 -0.49
C PRO A 191 -4.32 30.17 0.08
N PRO A 192 -4.83 28.94 -0.06
CA PRO A 192 -4.15 27.78 0.49
C PRO A 192 -2.85 27.50 -0.28
N PRO A 193 -1.84 26.89 0.36
CA PRO A 193 -0.53 26.63 -0.26
C PRO A 193 -0.64 25.70 -1.47
N GLU A 194 0.33 25.74 -2.38
CA GLU A 194 0.33 24.90 -3.59
C GLU A 194 0.06 23.41 -3.28
N ILE A 195 -0.79 22.77 -4.09
CA ILE A 195 -1.06 21.34 -3.93
C ILE A 195 0.17 20.54 -4.29
N GLN A 196 0.52 19.58 -3.42
CA GLN A 196 1.44 18.50 -3.74
C GLN A 196 0.65 17.33 -4.38
N PRO A 197 0.68 17.17 -5.73
CA PRO A 197 -0.14 16.16 -6.39
C PRO A 197 0.25 14.73 -6.02
N ALA A 198 1.50 14.54 -5.58
CA ALA A 198 2.03 13.28 -5.10
C ALA A 198 1.23 12.73 -3.90
N VAL A 199 0.79 13.58 -2.97
CA VAL A 199 0.07 13.14 -1.77
C VAL A 199 -1.27 12.50 -2.15
N ILE A 200 -2.01 13.13 -3.06
CA ILE A 200 -3.31 12.65 -3.55
C ILE A 200 -3.10 11.37 -4.37
N THR A 201 -2.14 11.40 -5.30
CA THR A 201 -1.84 10.27 -6.19
C THR A 201 -1.43 9.03 -5.40
N ASN A 202 -0.55 9.18 -4.39
CA ASN A 202 -0.07 8.06 -3.58
C ASN A 202 -1.21 7.41 -2.78
N LYS A 203 -2.09 8.21 -2.16
CA LYS A 203 -3.26 7.70 -1.43
C LYS A 203 -4.22 6.95 -2.36
N LEU A 204 -4.44 7.45 -3.57
CA LEU A 204 -5.32 6.83 -4.56
C LEU A 204 -4.72 5.53 -5.13
N LEU A 205 -3.42 5.51 -5.39
CA LEU A 205 -2.70 4.29 -5.79
C LEU A 205 -2.74 3.21 -4.71
N GLU A 206 -2.61 3.60 -3.43
CA GLU A 206 -2.73 2.65 -2.32
C GLU A 206 -4.16 2.10 -2.21
N LEU A 207 -5.19 2.95 -2.37
CA LEU A 207 -6.58 2.50 -2.42
C LEU A 207 -6.82 1.51 -3.57
N GLN A 208 -6.28 1.81 -4.76
CA GLN A 208 -6.34 0.91 -5.91
C GLN A 208 -5.61 -0.41 -5.64
N ARG A 209 -4.42 -0.37 -5.04
CA ARG A 209 -3.63 -1.56 -4.69
C ARG A 209 -4.44 -2.46 -3.77
N LEU A 210 -5.01 -1.90 -2.70
CA LEU A 210 -5.85 -2.63 -1.75
C LEU A 210 -7.04 -3.31 -2.44
N ILE A 211 -7.75 -2.58 -3.32
CA ILE A 211 -8.90 -3.13 -4.06
C ILE A 211 -8.45 -4.29 -4.96
N ASN A 212 -7.34 -4.13 -5.67
CA ASN A 212 -6.80 -5.18 -6.55
C ASN A 212 -6.39 -6.44 -5.78
N VAL A 213 -5.79 -6.28 -4.60
CA VAL A 213 -5.45 -7.42 -3.73
C VAL A 213 -6.73 -8.15 -3.32
N GLU A 214 -7.75 -7.42 -2.92
CA GLU A 214 -9.02 -7.98 -2.44
C GLU A 214 -9.79 -8.71 -3.55
N LEU A 215 -9.74 -8.21 -4.79
CA LEU A 215 -10.24 -8.90 -5.99
C LEU A 215 -9.53 -10.23 -6.26
N SER A 216 -8.25 -10.35 -5.91
CA SER A 216 -7.45 -11.56 -6.16
C SER A 216 -7.69 -12.69 -5.14
N LEU A 217 -8.41 -12.43 -4.04
CA LEU A 217 -8.66 -13.39 -2.97
C LEU A 217 -9.86 -14.33 -3.19
N GLY A 218 -10.66 -14.12 -4.24
CA GLY A 218 -11.76 -15.01 -4.63
C GLY A 218 -13.17 -14.39 -4.53
N PRO A 219 -14.22 -15.15 -4.88
CA PRO A 219 -15.55 -14.61 -5.22
C PRO A 219 -16.29 -13.95 -4.04
N ARG A 220 -16.12 -14.45 -2.81
CA ARG A 220 -16.73 -13.84 -1.61
C ARG A 220 -16.23 -12.42 -1.35
N HIS A 221 -14.95 -12.16 -1.60
CA HIS A 221 -14.35 -10.84 -1.42
C HIS A 221 -14.80 -9.88 -2.54
N VAL A 222 -14.93 -10.38 -3.77
CA VAL A 222 -15.49 -9.62 -4.91
C VAL A 222 -16.93 -9.18 -4.63
N GLN A 223 -17.79 -10.10 -4.19
CA GLN A 223 -19.19 -9.76 -3.84
C GLN A 223 -19.27 -8.70 -2.74
N ARG A 224 -18.40 -8.78 -1.74
CA ARG A 224 -18.35 -7.77 -0.67
C ARG A 224 -17.93 -6.39 -1.19
N LEU A 225 -16.94 -6.32 -2.07
CA LEU A 225 -16.50 -5.06 -2.69
C LEU A 225 -17.57 -4.45 -3.58
N ASP A 226 -18.32 -5.29 -4.31
CA ASP A 226 -19.42 -4.84 -5.18
C ASP A 226 -20.59 -4.31 -4.35
N ARG A 227 -20.97 -5.03 -3.27
CA ARG A 227 -22.00 -4.57 -2.33
C ARG A 227 -21.64 -3.24 -1.67
N ASP A 228 -20.37 -3.09 -1.29
CA ASP A 228 -19.88 -1.85 -0.66
C ASP A 228 -19.45 -0.81 -1.73
N HIS A 229 -19.74 -1.05 -3.02
CA HIS A 229 -19.51 -0.14 -4.16
C HIS A 229 -18.07 0.36 -4.34
N TRP A 230 -17.05 -0.37 -3.89
CA TRP A 230 -15.64 0.10 -3.89
C TRP A 230 -15.07 0.38 -5.27
N ARG A 231 -15.53 -0.34 -6.29
CA ARG A 231 -15.13 -0.12 -7.68
C ARG A 231 -15.62 1.21 -8.22
N GLN A 232 -16.88 1.55 -7.96
CA GLN A 232 -17.50 2.80 -8.39
C GLN A 232 -16.85 3.99 -7.67
N CYS A 233 -16.63 3.87 -6.37
CA CYS A 233 -15.92 4.89 -5.59
C CYS A 233 -14.50 5.15 -6.14
N LEU A 234 -13.72 4.10 -6.45
CA LEU A 234 -12.41 4.28 -7.07
C LEU A 234 -12.50 4.96 -8.45
N SER A 235 -13.48 4.59 -9.27
CA SER A 235 -13.72 5.23 -10.58
C SER A 235 -14.03 6.72 -10.45
N LEU A 236 -14.90 7.08 -9.51
CA LEU A 236 -15.25 8.46 -9.21
C LEU A 236 -14.03 9.24 -8.70
N TRP A 237 -13.25 8.69 -7.78
CA TRP A 237 -12.01 9.32 -7.30
C TRP A 237 -11.00 9.59 -8.42
N ARG A 238 -10.82 8.66 -9.36
CA ARG A 238 -9.94 8.89 -10.52
C ARG A 238 -10.44 10.02 -11.41
N CYS A 239 -11.74 10.07 -11.68
CA CYS A 239 -12.35 11.14 -12.46
C CYS A 239 -12.22 12.49 -11.73
N GLN A 240 -12.44 12.48 -10.41
CA GLN A 240 -12.40 13.66 -9.56
C GLN A 240 -10.98 14.22 -9.41
N GLN A 241 -9.95 13.37 -9.29
CA GLN A 241 -8.56 13.80 -9.13
C GLN A 241 -8.11 14.73 -10.26
N VAL A 242 -8.37 14.34 -11.52
CA VAL A 242 -7.97 15.13 -12.69
C VAL A 242 -8.66 16.49 -12.67
N ARG A 243 -9.96 16.51 -12.38
CA ARG A 243 -10.76 17.74 -12.34
C ARG A 243 -10.35 18.64 -11.18
N TRP A 244 -10.09 18.05 -10.02
CA TRP A 244 -9.63 18.77 -8.85
C TRP A 244 -8.31 19.49 -9.11
N LEU A 245 -7.30 18.78 -9.65
CA LEU A 245 -6.01 19.39 -9.97
C LEU A 245 -6.12 20.50 -11.01
N LEU A 246 -7.03 20.38 -11.97
CA LEU A 246 -7.29 21.44 -12.96
C LEU A 246 -7.94 22.67 -12.32
N VAL A 247 -8.98 22.49 -11.50
CA VAL A 247 -9.65 23.59 -10.80
C VAL A 247 -8.68 24.32 -9.86
N GLU A 248 -7.87 23.57 -9.12
CA GLU A 248 -6.84 24.13 -8.23
C GLU A 248 -5.84 24.99 -8.99
N ARG A 249 -5.29 24.49 -10.10
CA ARG A 249 -4.37 25.27 -10.94
C ARG A 249 -5.02 26.51 -11.55
N LEU A 250 -6.30 26.43 -11.93
CA LEU A 250 -7.05 27.57 -12.46
C LEU A 250 -7.25 28.65 -11.38
N ILE A 251 -7.62 28.26 -10.16
CA ILE A 251 -7.80 29.18 -9.03
C ILE A 251 -6.46 29.76 -8.58
N GLU A 252 -5.38 28.97 -8.58
CA GLU A 252 -4.05 29.45 -8.24
C GLU A 252 -3.53 30.47 -9.26
N ARG A 253 -3.70 30.19 -10.56
CA ARG A 253 -3.36 31.12 -11.63
C ARG A 253 -4.16 32.41 -11.54
N LEU A 254 -5.44 32.32 -11.18
CA LEU A 254 -6.30 33.47 -10.95
C LEU A 254 -5.78 34.38 -9.83
N HIS A 255 -5.40 33.80 -8.68
CA HIS A 255 -4.78 34.56 -7.58
C HIS A 255 -3.44 35.19 -7.99
N ARG A 256 -2.65 34.52 -8.85
CA ARG A 256 -1.37 35.04 -9.35
C ARG A 256 -1.55 36.20 -10.33
N ASP A 257 -2.48 36.08 -11.28
CA ASP A 257 -2.70 37.07 -12.35
C ASP A 257 -3.42 38.33 -11.84
N LYS A 258 -4.32 38.20 -10.85
CA LYS A 258 -5.17 39.30 -10.35
C LYS A 258 -4.83 39.83 -8.95
N GLY A 259 -3.92 39.18 -8.22
CA GLY A 259 -3.63 39.53 -6.83
C GLY A 259 -4.84 39.34 -5.91
N SER A 260 -5.10 40.30 -4.99
CA SER A 260 -6.17 40.24 -3.99
C SER A 260 -7.58 40.57 -4.53
N GLU A 261 -7.80 40.60 -5.84
CA GLU A 261 -9.16 40.74 -6.39
C GLU A 261 -9.98 39.48 -6.07
N TYR A 262 -10.94 39.65 -5.17
CA TYR A 262 -11.80 38.58 -4.69
C TYR A 262 -12.92 38.27 -5.69
N LEU A 263 -13.22 36.98 -5.84
CA LEU A 263 -14.28 36.45 -6.71
C LEU A 263 -15.38 35.81 -5.84
N PRO A 264 -16.19 36.62 -5.14
CA PRO A 264 -17.11 36.14 -4.12
C PRO A 264 -18.25 35.28 -4.69
N ALA A 265 -18.60 35.43 -5.98
CA ALA A 265 -19.55 34.55 -6.65
C ALA A 265 -19.03 33.11 -6.76
N LEU A 266 -17.77 32.95 -7.19
CA LEU A 266 -17.11 31.64 -7.27
C LEU A 266 -16.91 31.03 -5.86
N GLY A 267 -16.50 31.84 -4.89
CA GLY A 267 -16.33 31.40 -3.51
C GLY A 267 -17.63 30.87 -2.90
N ARG A 268 -18.75 31.60 -3.07
CA ARG A 268 -20.08 31.15 -2.61
C ARG A 268 -20.50 29.84 -3.28
N TYR A 269 -20.32 29.71 -4.60
CA TYR A 269 -20.67 28.49 -5.33
C TYR A 269 -19.88 27.25 -4.86
N LEU A 270 -18.60 27.43 -4.49
CA LEU A 270 -17.77 26.37 -3.90
C LEU A 270 -18.21 26.01 -2.47
N ALA A 271 -18.60 27.01 -1.67
CA ALA A 271 -19.06 26.83 -0.29
C ALA A 271 -20.46 26.19 -0.17
N GLU A 272 -21.31 26.32 -1.19
CA GLU A 272 -22.68 25.78 -1.16
C GLU A 272 -22.70 24.27 -0.77
N ARG A 273 -23.52 23.92 0.21
CA ARG A 273 -23.75 22.52 0.64
C ARG A 273 -25.25 22.25 0.75
N PRO A 274 -25.81 21.22 0.08
CA PRO A 274 -25.13 20.28 -0.82
C PRO A 274 -24.65 20.96 -2.12
N ALA A 275 -23.77 20.28 -2.87
CA ALA A 275 -23.21 20.85 -4.09
C ALA A 275 -24.32 21.20 -5.12
N PRO A 276 -24.29 22.39 -5.72
CA PRO A 276 -25.35 22.87 -6.60
C PRO A 276 -25.44 22.05 -7.89
N ARG A 277 -26.68 21.81 -8.35
CA ARG A 277 -26.97 21.20 -9.67
C ARG A 277 -26.94 22.20 -10.82
N ARG A 278 -27.08 23.50 -10.51
CA ARG A 278 -27.00 24.60 -11.47
C ARG A 278 -25.56 24.78 -11.97
N ARG A 279 -25.41 25.29 -13.20
CA ARG A 279 -24.09 25.69 -13.72
C ARG A 279 -23.62 26.94 -12.98
N LEU A 280 -22.32 27.05 -12.74
CA LEU A 280 -21.72 28.31 -12.31
C LEU A 280 -21.91 29.34 -13.42
N ASP A 281 -22.48 30.50 -13.05
CA ASP A 281 -22.66 31.64 -13.94
C ASP A 281 -21.89 32.82 -13.36
N LEU A 282 -20.87 33.29 -14.08
CA LEU A 282 -20.07 34.45 -13.71
C LEU A 282 -20.44 35.67 -14.56
N ASN A 283 -21.51 35.60 -15.36
CA ASN A 283 -21.95 36.72 -16.18
C ASN A 283 -22.48 37.87 -15.31
N GLY A 284 -21.88 39.05 -15.49
CA GLY A 284 -22.28 40.29 -14.82
C GLY A 284 -21.66 40.54 -13.44
N CYS A 285 -20.87 39.61 -12.89
CA CYS A 285 -20.25 39.81 -11.56
C CYS A 285 -18.80 40.32 -11.59
N ASP A 286 -18.07 40.22 -12.70
CA ASP A 286 -16.63 40.54 -12.71
C ASP A 286 -16.15 41.12 -14.05
N GLU A 287 -15.87 42.43 -14.06
CA GLU A 287 -15.33 43.17 -15.22
C GLU A 287 -13.88 42.78 -15.57
N GLY A 288 -13.13 42.19 -14.63
CA GLY A 288 -11.71 41.89 -14.85
C GLY A 288 -11.38 40.49 -15.37
N LEU A 289 -12.36 39.59 -15.59
CA LEU A 289 -12.10 38.24 -16.12
C LEU A 289 -12.16 38.23 -17.65
N SER A 290 -11.09 37.77 -18.31
CA SER A 290 -11.15 37.53 -19.75
C SER A 290 -12.20 36.46 -20.09
N LEU A 291 -12.86 36.60 -21.24
CA LEU A 291 -13.88 35.65 -21.71
C LEU A 291 -13.39 34.19 -21.70
N PRO A 292 -12.16 33.85 -22.15
CA PRO A 292 -11.65 32.48 -22.10
C PRO A 292 -11.48 31.94 -20.67
N GLN A 293 -10.99 32.77 -19.73
CA GLN A 293 -10.82 32.36 -18.33
C GLN A 293 -12.17 32.12 -17.65
N ARG A 294 -13.16 32.97 -17.94
CA ARG A 294 -14.53 32.81 -17.42
C ARG A 294 -15.14 31.49 -17.87
N ILE A 295 -15.11 31.20 -19.17
CA ILE A 295 -15.66 29.96 -19.73
C ILE A 295 -14.96 28.74 -19.12
N ALA A 296 -13.63 28.77 -19.02
CA ALA A 296 -12.85 27.68 -18.44
C ALA A 296 -13.21 27.44 -16.96
N LEU A 297 -13.32 28.49 -16.15
CA LEU A 297 -13.70 28.39 -14.74
C LEU A 297 -15.13 27.84 -14.60
N GLU A 298 -16.11 28.41 -15.29
CA GLU A 298 -17.49 27.94 -15.27
C GLU A 298 -17.60 26.46 -15.61
N GLU A 299 -16.96 26.03 -16.70
CA GLU A 299 -17.03 24.65 -17.15
C GLU A 299 -16.35 23.68 -16.19
N GLN A 300 -15.09 23.95 -15.81
CA GLN A 300 -14.33 23.02 -14.99
C GLN A 300 -14.86 22.93 -13.56
N VAL A 301 -15.24 24.07 -12.96
CA VAL A 301 -15.82 24.10 -11.60
C VAL A 301 -17.19 23.44 -11.57
N THR A 302 -18.04 23.68 -12.58
CA THR A 302 -19.35 22.99 -12.68
C THR A 302 -19.17 21.48 -12.80
N ARG A 303 -18.27 21.02 -13.69
CA ARG A 303 -18.02 19.59 -13.88
C ARG A 303 -17.40 18.95 -12.63
N PHE A 304 -16.48 19.64 -11.95
CA PHE A 304 -15.90 19.17 -10.68
C PHE A 304 -16.99 18.98 -9.62
N ARG A 305 -17.89 19.96 -9.45
CA ARG A 305 -18.98 19.89 -8.48
C ARG A 305 -19.98 18.79 -8.77
N ARG A 306 -20.30 18.53 -10.04
CA ARG A 306 -21.15 17.38 -10.43
C ARG A 306 -20.55 16.04 -10.01
N VAL A 307 -19.25 15.83 -10.22
CA VAL A 307 -18.58 14.58 -9.81
C VAL A 307 -18.57 14.44 -8.28
N LEU A 308 -18.34 15.55 -7.57
CA LEU A 308 -18.42 15.59 -6.11
C LEU A 308 -19.81 15.19 -5.60
N THR A 309 -20.89 15.67 -6.24
CA THR A 309 -22.26 15.27 -5.91
C THR A 309 -22.46 13.77 -6.10
N CYS A 310 -21.99 13.19 -7.22
CA CYS A 310 -22.07 11.74 -7.43
C CYS A 310 -21.33 10.94 -6.34
N GLN A 311 -20.16 11.41 -5.91
CA GLN A 311 -19.42 10.80 -4.82
C GLN A 311 -20.18 10.88 -3.49
N GLN A 312 -20.81 12.03 -3.20
CA GLN A 312 -21.63 12.21 -1.99
C GLN A 312 -22.88 11.32 -1.98
N LEU A 313 -23.55 11.16 -3.13
CA LEU A 313 -24.69 10.25 -3.28
C LEU A 313 -24.28 8.80 -3.04
N LEU A 314 -23.16 8.36 -3.64
CA LEU A 314 -22.64 7.01 -3.42
C LEU A 314 -22.25 6.77 -1.95
N ASN A 315 -21.72 7.79 -1.28
CA ASN A 315 -21.39 7.71 0.14
C ASN A 315 -22.65 7.60 1.02
N ALA A 316 -23.74 8.28 0.65
CA ALA A 316 -25.02 8.17 1.34
C ALA A 316 -25.63 6.76 1.20
N GLU A 317 -25.59 6.18 -0.01
CA GLU A 317 -26.06 4.80 -0.26
C GLU A 317 -25.24 3.74 0.49
N ARG A 318 -23.96 4.01 0.81
CA ARG A 318 -23.14 3.11 1.63
C ARG A 318 -23.45 3.19 3.12
N ALA A 319 -24.05 4.29 3.57
CA ALA A 319 -24.33 4.54 4.98
C ALA A 319 -25.74 4.08 5.40
N SER A 320 -26.65 3.91 4.43
CA SER A 320 -27.99 3.33 4.59
C SER A 320 -27.98 1.81 4.61
#